data_AF-A0A3Q8X878-F1
#
_entry.id   AF-A0A3Q8X878-F1
#
_cell.length_a   1.000
_cell.length_b   1.000
_cell.length_c   1.000
_cell.angle_alpha   90.00
_cell.angle_beta   90.00
_cell.angle_gamma   90.00
#
_symmetry.space_group_name_H-M   'P 1'
#
loop_
_entity.id
_entity.type
_entity.pdbx_description
1 polymer ?
#
loop_
_entity_poly.entity_id
_entity_poly.type
_entity_poly.pdbx_seq_one_letter_code
_entity_poly.pdbx_strand_id
1 'polypeptide(L)'
;MSFLGQVYPDEDFRSIVYRYFHLSGRRDISVINKKLFETTNRSIPVMTKNTGFMFNLILGNSGISFLDFLFNHTFFPIYRIFNDEIELERLINYLQCGDGNLEKNNRENKYISTNIRYCFGCLQSDYSKYGQCYIHRLHQIKGLDVCKEHKMLLKETCPHCNQSLANNSNRQLIKNTCPSCGKDLLVSKDILYSEDDNSLYEIIEDVSFLFSTKQAISRSLLKERYYLYSIDKGYLRYSGSYKNKKFISDYNERNETILFSCQIMKFERDSKVSSVLALKSRYNNFFMNIAIMRLFAGSIREFITSPPPLIISTIPFGNGPWECINPFCLEKGNKAIKKVHRIYDSKRTQMKASFECHHCKMIYARYFDPTKDNHLSENEVIHVGDVWKENIIELYQYDKNKTESDFGVSYAQYQYYRKTASTKLLHSQLPFEWFEKLIRLYLETNDCKKTANQLKITTEQAKQYIYYYLSNNCDLTAFKKHISCDEYVAFRIKPLISNCIATGVK
;
A
#
# COMPACT_ATOMS: atom_id res chain seq x y z
N MET A 1 42.29 -31.19 8.52
CA MET A 1 41.44 -30.05 8.89
C MET A 1 41.74 -28.94 7.89
N SER A 2 40.79 -28.54 7.04
CA SER A 2 41.06 -27.52 6.01
C SER A 2 40.57 -26.18 6.54
N PHE A 3 41.52 -25.34 6.94
CA PHE A 3 41.33 -24.01 7.50
C PHE A 3 41.33 -22.99 6.35
N LEU A 4 40.18 -22.39 6.09
CA LEU A 4 40.09 -21.12 5.36
C LEU A 4 39.52 -20.09 6.35
N GLY A 5 40.37 -19.57 7.24
CA GLY A 5 39.92 -18.73 8.35
C GLY A 5 39.64 -17.26 8.00
N GLN A 6 39.88 -16.83 6.75
CA GLN A 6 39.83 -15.41 6.39
C GLN A 6 38.76 -15.14 5.33
N VAL A 7 37.80 -14.29 5.68
CA VAL A 7 36.79 -13.69 4.79
C VAL A 7 37.13 -12.23 4.51
N TYR A 8 36.71 -11.70 3.37
CA TYR A 8 36.99 -10.30 2.99
C TYR A 8 35.75 -9.40 2.97
N PRO A 9 35.92 -8.06 3.05
CA PRO A 9 34.81 -7.13 2.98
C PRO A 9 34.00 -7.29 1.69
N ASP A 10 32.68 -7.36 1.81
CA ASP A 10 31.73 -7.63 0.72
C ASP A 10 31.98 -8.94 -0.07
N GLU A 11 32.74 -9.89 0.48
CA GLU A 11 32.97 -11.18 -0.18
C GLU A 11 31.68 -12.02 -0.21
N ASP A 12 31.29 -12.45 -1.42
CA ASP A 12 30.21 -13.41 -1.63
C ASP A 12 30.62 -14.80 -1.12
N PHE A 13 29.75 -15.49 -0.39
CA PHE A 13 30.06 -16.83 0.13
C PHE A 13 30.42 -17.84 -0.96
N ARG A 14 29.93 -17.65 -2.19
CA ARG A 14 30.35 -18.45 -3.34
C ARG A 14 31.87 -18.36 -3.55
N SER A 15 32.46 -17.16 -3.37
CA SER A 15 33.91 -16.96 -3.37
C SER A 15 34.62 -17.76 -2.30
N ILE A 16 34.08 -17.76 -1.08
CA ILE A 16 34.63 -18.51 0.06
C ILE A 16 34.68 -20.01 -0.27
N VAL A 17 33.60 -20.55 -0.84
CA VAL A 17 33.52 -21.96 -1.26
C VAL A 17 34.47 -22.26 -2.42
N TYR A 18 34.60 -21.38 -3.42
CA TYR A 18 35.57 -21.54 -4.51
C TYR A 18 37.02 -21.53 -4.02
N ARG A 19 37.35 -20.64 -3.06
CA ARG A 19 38.67 -20.62 -2.41
C ARG A 19 38.94 -21.93 -1.66
N TYR A 20 37.95 -22.41 -0.90
CA TYR A 20 38.03 -23.71 -0.24
C TYR A 20 38.19 -24.86 -1.25
N PHE A 21 37.47 -24.82 -2.38
CA PHE A 21 37.63 -25.79 -3.46
C PHE A 21 39.07 -25.78 -4.02
N HIS A 22 39.64 -24.61 -4.27
CA HIS A 22 41.03 -24.48 -4.74
C HIS A 22 42.03 -25.08 -3.74
N LEU A 23 41.89 -24.77 -2.45
CA LEU A 23 42.75 -25.34 -1.39
C LEU A 23 42.56 -26.85 -1.19
N SER A 24 41.38 -27.38 -1.50
CA SER A 24 41.11 -28.81 -1.34
C SER A 24 41.83 -29.71 -2.35
N GLY A 25 42.40 -29.14 -3.43
CA GLY A 25 43.06 -29.87 -4.51
C GLY A 25 42.12 -30.75 -5.35
N ARG A 26 40.80 -30.61 -5.18
CA ARG A 26 39.80 -31.37 -5.96
C ARG A 26 39.70 -30.80 -7.38
N ARG A 27 39.38 -31.68 -8.34
CA ARG A 27 39.22 -31.30 -9.77
C ARG A 27 37.79 -30.97 -10.17
N ASP A 28 36.81 -31.47 -9.42
CA ASP A 28 35.39 -31.28 -9.69
C ASP A 28 34.70 -30.66 -8.47
N ILE A 29 34.12 -29.48 -8.66
CA ILE A 29 33.40 -28.77 -7.61
C ILE A 29 32.12 -29.49 -7.18
N SER A 30 31.56 -30.37 -8.02
CA SER A 30 30.37 -31.17 -7.67
C SER A 30 30.62 -32.02 -6.42
N VAL A 31 31.87 -32.45 -6.19
CA VAL A 31 32.30 -33.18 -4.99
C VAL A 31 32.25 -32.28 -3.76
N ILE A 32 32.68 -31.02 -3.89
CA ILE A 32 32.58 -30.03 -2.82
C ILE A 32 31.11 -29.69 -2.55
N ASN A 33 30.31 -29.44 -3.59
CA ASN A 33 28.90 -29.13 -3.44
C ASN A 33 28.10 -30.29 -2.82
N LYS A 34 28.43 -31.55 -3.16
CA LYS A 34 27.81 -32.71 -2.53
C LYS A 34 28.14 -32.78 -1.05
N LYS A 35 29.38 -32.45 -0.68
CA LYS A 35 29.82 -32.40 0.72
C LYS A 35 29.17 -31.26 1.50
N LEU A 36 29.11 -30.07 0.93
CA LEU A 36 28.70 -28.85 1.65
C LEU A 36 27.19 -28.64 1.66
N PHE A 37 26.50 -28.98 0.56
CA PHE A 37 25.11 -28.61 0.32
C PHE A 37 24.22 -29.80 -0.09
N GLU A 38 24.77 -31.02 -0.11
CA GLU A 38 24.07 -32.23 -0.56
C GLU A 38 23.54 -32.16 -2.00
N THR A 39 24.22 -31.40 -2.86
CA THR A 39 23.85 -31.26 -4.28
C THR A 39 24.99 -31.66 -5.20
N THR A 40 24.68 -32.32 -6.32
CA THR A 40 25.65 -32.65 -7.37
C THR A 40 25.73 -31.58 -8.46
N ASN A 41 25.04 -30.46 -8.29
CA ASN A 41 25.11 -29.34 -9.22
C ASN A 41 26.55 -28.85 -9.34
N ARG A 42 26.97 -28.56 -10.57
CA ARG A 42 28.29 -27.99 -10.84
C ARG A 42 28.37 -26.50 -10.47
N SER A 43 27.24 -25.81 -10.36
CA SER A 43 27.19 -24.42 -9.89
C SER A 43 26.90 -24.34 -8.39
N ILE A 44 27.56 -23.42 -7.68
CA ILE A 44 27.17 -23.06 -6.32
C ILE A 44 25.89 -22.21 -6.40
N PRO A 45 24.76 -22.67 -5.84
CA PRO A 45 23.53 -21.89 -5.86
C PRO A 45 23.72 -20.61 -5.05
N VAL A 46 23.06 -19.53 -5.46
CA VAL A 46 23.12 -18.25 -4.73
C VAL A 46 22.44 -18.32 -3.36
N MET A 47 21.52 -19.24 -3.19
CA MET A 47 20.85 -19.55 -1.94
C MET A 47 20.59 -21.05 -1.90
N THR A 48 21.00 -21.72 -0.83
CA THR A 48 20.92 -23.19 -0.74
C THR A 48 20.75 -23.64 0.71
N LYS A 49 20.09 -24.79 0.88
CA LYS A 49 20.03 -25.48 2.17
C LYS A 49 21.44 -25.82 2.65
N ASN A 50 21.55 -26.08 3.95
CA ASN A 50 22.81 -26.51 4.58
C ASN A 50 23.96 -25.49 4.45
N THR A 51 23.63 -24.21 4.20
CA THR A 51 24.59 -23.11 4.29
C THR A 51 25.20 -23.04 5.70
N GLY A 52 24.44 -23.38 6.75
CA GLY A 52 24.95 -23.50 8.12
C GLY A 52 25.99 -24.61 8.29
N PHE A 53 25.81 -25.77 7.64
CA PHE A 53 26.83 -26.83 7.64
C PHE A 53 28.11 -26.37 6.95
N MET A 54 27.99 -25.75 5.77
CA MET A 54 29.13 -25.16 5.07
C MET A 54 29.87 -24.13 5.92
N PHE A 55 29.12 -23.23 6.55
CA PHE A 55 29.65 -22.22 7.45
C PHE A 55 30.43 -22.85 8.61
N ASN A 56 29.85 -23.82 9.31
CA ASN A 56 30.52 -24.50 10.42
C ASN A 56 31.81 -25.22 9.97
N LEU A 57 31.79 -25.84 8.79
CA LEU A 57 32.94 -26.58 8.29
C LEU A 57 34.11 -25.67 7.85
N ILE A 58 33.81 -24.57 7.16
CA ILE A 58 34.83 -23.69 6.56
C ILE A 58 35.22 -22.57 7.54
N LEU A 59 34.24 -21.99 8.22
CA LEU A 59 34.36 -20.77 9.01
C LEU A 59 34.06 -20.96 10.51
N GLY A 60 33.76 -22.18 10.99
CA GLY A 60 33.34 -22.41 12.38
C GLY A 60 34.33 -21.93 13.46
N ASN A 61 35.61 -21.81 13.10
CA ASN A 61 36.66 -21.31 14.00
C ASN A 61 37.08 -19.86 13.73
N SER A 62 36.35 -19.12 12.89
CA SER A 62 36.69 -17.74 12.51
C SER A 62 36.26 -16.68 13.54
N GLY A 63 35.45 -17.05 14.54
CA GLY A 63 34.85 -16.12 15.51
C GLY A 63 33.65 -15.33 14.96
N ILE A 64 33.29 -15.53 13.70
CA ILE A 64 32.10 -14.93 13.07
C ILE A 64 30.86 -15.71 13.52
N SER A 65 29.74 -15.03 13.78
CA SER A 65 28.46 -15.71 14.03
C SER A 65 27.78 -16.11 12.72
N PHE A 66 26.95 -17.16 12.71
CA PHE A 66 26.23 -17.55 11.49
C PHE A 66 25.34 -16.40 10.96
N LEU A 67 24.71 -15.64 11.86
CA LEU A 67 23.91 -14.48 11.46
C LEU A 67 24.77 -13.39 10.82
N ASP A 68 25.91 -13.01 11.41
CA ASP A 68 26.81 -12.03 10.78
C ASP A 68 27.33 -12.53 9.43
N PHE A 69 27.57 -13.83 9.28
CA PHE A 69 27.90 -14.43 7.99
C PHE A 69 26.77 -14.26 6.97
N LEU A 70 25.50 -14.50 7.35
CA LEU A 70 24.36 -14.26 6.47
C LEU A 70 24.28 -12.78 6.05
N PHE A 71 24.43 -11.85 6.99
CA PHE A 71 24.36 -10.42 6.70
C PHE A 71 25.52 -9.91 5.82
N ASN A 72 26.74 -10.40 6.05
CA ASN A 72 27.95 -9.82 5.45
C ASN A 72 28.50 -10.60 4.26
N HIS A 73 28.10 -11.87 4.07
CA HIS A 73 28.65 -12.73 3.01
C HIS A 73 27.59 -13.41 2.15
N THR A 74 26.30 -13.15 2.37
CA THR A 74 25.23 -13.68 1.51
C THR A 74 24.32 -12.55 0.99
N PHE A 75 23.35 -12.91 0.16
CA PHE A 75 22.30 -12.01 -0.32
C PHE A 75 21.09 -11.92 0.63
N PHE A 76 21.18 -12.52 1.83
CA PHE A 76 20.14 -12.46 2.86
C PHE A 76 19.60 -11.04 3.13
N PRO A 77 20.42 -9.96 3.15
CA PRO A 77 19.91 -8.60 3.36
C PRO A 77 18.88 -8.13 2.31
N ILE A 78 18.93 -8.65 1.09
CA ILE A 78 17.95 -8.36 0.03
C ILE A 78 16.64 -9.09 0.30
N TYR A 79 16.73 -10.37 0.69
CA TYR A 79 15.54 -11.18 0.92
C TYR A 79 14.78 -10.79 2.19
N ARG A 80 15.47 -10.39 3.27
CA ARG A 80 14.83 -10.09 4.56
C ARG A 80 13.78 -8.96 4.48
N ILE A 81 13.96 -7.99 3.58
CA ILE A 81 13.09 -6.81 3.41
C ILE A 81 11.65 -7.22 3.09
N PHE A 82 11.48 -8.37 2.43
CA PHE A 82 10.20 -8.82 1.87
C PHE A 82 9.46 -9.84 2.71
N ASN A 83 10.09 -10.31 3.78
CA ASN A 83 9.58 -11.37 4.63
C ASN A 83 9.00 -10.77 5.92
N ASP A 84 7.91 -11.33 6.40
CA ASP A 84 7.53 -11.16 7.80
C ASP A 84 8.45 -11.96 8.74
N GLU A 85 8.30 -11.78 10.06
CA GLU A 85 9.18 -12.40 11.05
C GLU A 85 9.18 -13.93 10.96
N ILE A 86 8.02 -14.53 10.70
CA ILE A 86 7.85 -15.99 10.59
C ILE A 86 8.48 -16.50 9.29
N GLU A 87 8.25 -15.81 8.17
CA GLU A 87 8.88 -16.10 6.89
C GLU A 87 10.42 -15.98 6.98
N LEU A 88 10.92 -14.99 7.72
CA LEU A 88 12.35 -14.76 7.94
C LEU A 88 12.99 -15.86 8.81
N GLU A 89 12.33 -16.24 9.90
CA GLU A 89 12.80 -17.34 10.75
C GLU A 89 12.87 -18.66 9.97
N ARG A 90 11.84 -18.95 9.17
CA ARG A 90 11.84 -20.11 8.26
C ARG A 90 12.98 -20.05 7.25
N LEU A 91 13.27 -18.88 6.69
CA LEU A 91 14.40 -18.69 5.78
C LEU A 91 15.73 -18.97 6.48
N ILE A 92 15.92 -18.45 7.70
CA ILE A 92 17.14 -18.69 8.48
C ILE A 92 17.29 -20.19 8.79
N ASN A 93 16.23 -20.85 9.27
CA ASN A 93 16.25 -22.28 9.59
C ASN A 93 16.55 -23.15 8.35
N TYR A 94 15.97 -22.81 7.20
CA TYR A 94 16.28 -23.47 5.93
C TYR A 94 17.75 -23.29 5.53
N LEU A 95 18.30 -22.08 5.65
CA LEU A 95 19.71 -21.82 5.36
C LEU A 95 20.63 -22.54 6.34
N GLN A 96 20.26 -22.61 7.62
CA GLN A 96 21.09 -23.18 8.68
C GLN A 96 21.12 -24.71 8.63
N CYS A 97 19.95 -25.34 8.63
CA CYS A 97 19.80 -26.79 8.83
C CYS A 97 19.12 -27.51 7.67
N GLY A 98 18.71 -26.79 6.62
CA GLY A 98 17.99 -27.38 5.49
C GLY A 98 16.55 -27.77 5.79
N ASP A 99 15.98 -27.25 6.89
CA ASP A 99 14.60 -27.53 7.26
C ASP A 99 13.61 -26.80 6.34
N GLY A 100 12.61 -27.53 5.83
CA GLY A 100 11.57 -27.01 4.93
C GLY A 100 11.87 -27.10 3.42
N ASN A 101 10.83 -26.87 2.62
CA ASN A 101 10.84 -26.97 1.14
C ASN A 101 10.83 -25.58 0.45
N LEU A 102 11.76 -24.68 0.80
CA LEU A 102 11.85 -23.35 0.16
C LEU A 102 12.41 -23.41 -1.27
N GLU A 103 13.07 -24.49 -1.66
CA GLU A 103 13.68 -24.67 -2.98
C GLU A 103 12.68 -24.58 -4.13
N LYS A 104 11.42 -25.02 -3.94
CA LYS A 104 10.40 -24.96 -4.99
C LYS A 104 9.89 -23.53 -5.26
N ASN A 105 9.95 -22.64 -4.27
CA ASN A 105 9.44 -21.28 -4.37
C ASN A 105 10.50 -20.26 -4.82
N ASN A 106 11.79 -20.60 -4.71
CA ASN A 106 12.93 -19.72 -5.02
C ASN A 106 13.76 -20.18 -6.23
N ARG A 107 13.24 -21.08 -7.09
CA ARG A 107 14.00 -21.72 -8.20
C ARG A 107 14.62 -20.77 -9.21
N GLU A 108 14.10 -19.56 -9.33
CA GLU A 108 14.66 -18.55 -10.22
C GLU A 108 15.25 -17.43 -9.38
N ASN A 109 16.57 -17.36 -9.33
CA ASN A 109 17.20 -16.17 -8.80
C ASN A 109 16.97 -15.00 -9.76
N LYS A 110 15.95 -14.21 -9.46
CA LYS A 110 15.53 -13.07 -10.29
C LYS A 110 16.53 -11.93 -10.21
N TYR A 111 17.17 -11.72 -9.06
CA TYR A 111 17.92 -10.48 -8.78
C TYR A 111 19.44 -10.61 -8.92
N ILE A 112 19.99 -11.83 -8.90
CA ILE A 112 21.44 -12.05 -8.93
C ILE A 112 21.88 -12.64 -10.27
N SER A 113 22.93 -12.07 -10.85
CA SER A 113 23.47 -12.50 -12.15
C SER A 113 23.86 -13.98 -12.13
N THR A 114 23.61 -14.65 -13.26
CA THR A 114 23.99 -16.06 -13.48
C THR A 114 25.48 -16.20 -13.72
N ASN A 115 26.09 -15.18 -14.33
CA ASN A 115 27.51 -15.09 -14.60
C ASN A 115 28.17 -14.22 -13.52
N ILE A 116 29.41 -14.56 -13.19
CA ILE A 116 30.17 -13.83 -12.19
C ILE A 116 30.79 -12.61 -12.87
N ARG A 117 30.47 -11.44 -12.32
CA ARG A 117 30.93 -10.15 -12.83
C ARG A 117 32.03 -9.58 -11.95
N TYR A 118 33.02 -8.95 -12.58
CA TYR A 118 34.18 -8.36 -11.91
C TYR A 118 34.36 -6.90 -12.28
N CYS A 119 34.88 -6.12 -11.33
CA CYS A 119 35.53 -4.85 -11.62
C CYS A 119 37.05 -5.09 -11.62
N PHE A 120 37.75 -4.70 -12.69
CA PHE A 120 39.21 -4.89 -12.76
C PHE A 120 39.97 -3.98 -11.79
N GLY A 121 39.42 -2.81 -11.44
CA GLY A 121 39.93 -1.97 -10.35
C GLY A 121 39.86 -2.69 -9.00
N CYS A 122 38.73 -3.35 -8.69
CA CYS A 122 38.61 -4.18 -7.48
C CYS A 122 39.59 -5.34 -7.49
N LEU A 123 39.71 -6.09 -8.60
CA LEU A 123 40.68 -7.19 -8.68
C LEU A 123 42.11 -6.74 -8.36
N GLN A 124 42.53 -5.59 -8.90
CA GLN A 124 43.84 -5.01 -8.61
C GLN A 124 43.96 -4.60 -7.13
N SER A 125 42.95 -3.92 -6.60
CA SER A 125 42.93 -3.44 -5.21
C SER A 125 42.95 -4.61 -4.22
N ASP A 126 42.14 -5.64 -4.47
CA ASP A 126 42.04 -6.86 -3.68
C ASP A 126 43.36 -7.63 -3.69
N TYR A 127 43.94 -7.83 -4.88
CA TYR A 127 45.22 -8.54 -5.00
C TYR A 127 46.35 -7.79 -4.28
N SER A 128 46.41 -6.47 -4.44
CA SER A 128 47.44 -5.64 -3.80
C SER A 128 47.30 -5.64 -2.27
N LYS A 129 46.06 -5.65 -1.74
CA LYS A 129 45.78 -5.55 -0.30
C LYS A 129 45.78 -6.90 0.42
N TYR A 130 45.23 -7.93 -0.21
CA TYR A 130 44.98 -9.24 0.41
C TYR A 130 45.80 -10.38 -0.21
N GLY A 131 46.57 -10.11 -1.27
CA GLY A 131 47.32 -11.13 -2.00
C GLY A 131 46.46 -12.06 -2.86
N GLN A 132 45.15 -11.82 -2.90
CA GLN A 132 44.21 -12.62 -3.67
C GLN A 132 42.94 -11.83 -4.02
N CYS A 133 42.37 -12.14 -5.17
CA CYS A 133 41.08 -11.60 -5.60
C CYS A 133 39.92 -12.42 -5.06
N TYR A 134 38.74 -11.79 -4.95
CA TYR A 134 37.51 -12.45 -4.53
C TYR A 134 36.29 -11.86 -5.26
N ILE A 135 35.14 -12.52 -5.12
CA ILE A 135 33.89 -12.05 -5.73
C ILE A 135 33.20 -11.11 -4.74
N HIS A 136 32.96 -9.87 -5.16
CA HIS A 136 32.15 -8.91 -4.42
C HIS A 136 30.67 -9.16 -4.65
N ARG A 137 29.84 -9.10 -3.59
CA ARG A 137 28.39 -9.34 -3.67
C ARG A 137 27.67 -8.26 -4.46
N LEU A 138 27.99 -6.99 -4.23
CA LEU A 138 27.31 -5.87 -4.88
C LEU A 138 27.44 -5.96 -6.41
N HIS A 139 28.59 -6.41 -6.91
CA HIS A 139 28.82 -6.66 -8.33
C HIS A 139 27.95 -7.77 -8.93
N GLN A 140 27.18 -8.54 -8.15
CA GLN A 140 26.36 -9.63 -8.66
C GLN A 140 24.86 -9.28 -8.77
N ILE A 141 24.45 -8.07 -8.38
CA ILE A 141 23.05 -7.60 -8.55
C ILE A 141 22.73 -7.24 -10.01
N LYS A 142 21.77 -7.93 -10.63
CA LYS A 142 21.38 -7.68 -12.03
C LYS A 142 20.97 -6.21 -12.24
N GLY A 143 21.35 -5.63 -13.37
CA GLY A 143 21.05 -4.25 -13.73
C GLY A 143 21.93 -3.21 -13.05
N LEU A 144 22.72 -3.59 -12.03
CA LEU A 144 23.78 -2.76 -11.45
C LEU A 144 25.11 -3.17 -12.08
N ASP A 145 25.38 -2.66 -13.28
CA ASP A 145 26.53 -3.04 -14.12
C ASP A 145 27.74 -2.12 -13.94
N VAL A 146 27.76 -1.29 -12.90
CA VAL A 146 28.84 -0.35 -12.59
C VAL A 146 29.37 -0.63 -11.18
N CYS A 147 30.69 -0.59 -11.04
CA CYS A 147 31.35 -0.66 -9.74
C CYS A 147 31.18 0.65 -8.96
N LYS A 148 30.74 0.54 -7.71
CA LYS A 148 30.61 1.66 -6.78
C LYS A 148 31.95 2.38 -6.55
N GLU A 149 33.01 1.61 -6.31
CA GLU A 149 34.30 2.12 -5.86
C GLU A 149 35.11 2.73 -7.02
N HIS A 150 35.18 2.03 -8.15
CA HIS A 150 36.03 2.44 -9.28
C HIS A 150 35.28 3.11 -10.43
N LYS A 151 33.94 3.20 -10.38
CA LYS A 151 33.11 3.80 -11.43
C LYS A 151 33.29 3.15 -12.82
N MET A 152 33.64 1.87 -12.84
CA MET A 152 33.90 1.09 -14.06
C MET A 152 32.77 0.11 -14.36
N LEU A 153 32.51 -0.15 -15.64
CA LEU A 153 31.60 -1.21 -16.05
C LEU A 153 32.10 -2.59 -15.60
N LEU A 154 31.20 -3.38 -15.03
CA LEU A 154 31.47 -4.75 -14.62
C LEU A 154 31.62 -5.67 -15.84
N LYS A 155 32.53 -6.64 -15.76
CA LYS A 155 32.92 -7.50 -16.88
C LYS A 155 32.85 -8.98 -16.51
N GLU A 156 32.47 -9.80 -17.49
CA GLU A 156 32.43 -11.26 -17.40
C GLU A 156 33.54 -11.93 -18.23
N THR A 157 34.07 -11.22 -19.22
CA THR A 157 35.09 -11.70 -20.16
C THR A 157 36.38 -10.89 -20.08
N CYS A 158 37.48 -11.52 -20.48
CA CYS A 158 38.79 -10.90 -20.55
C CYS A 158 38.84 -9.84 -21.67
N PRO A 159 39.34 -8.63 -21.41
CA PRO A 159 39.45 -7.60 -22.44
C PRO A 159 40.45 -7.94 -23.55
N HIS A 160 41.41 -8.85 -23.29
CA HIS A 160 42.47 -9.20 -24.24
C HIS A 160 42.15 -10.37 -25.17
N CYS A 161 41.42 -11.37 -24.67
CA CYS A 161 41.17 -12.62 -25.41
C CYS A 161 39.69 -13.01 -25.47
N ASN A 162 38.81 -12.18 -24.88
CA ASN A 162 37.36 -12.36 -24.82
C ASN A 162 36.87 -13.68 -24.18
N GLN A 163 37.75 -14.41 -23.50
CA GLN A 163 37.41 -15.62 -22.78
C GLN A 163 36.70 -15.29 -21.46
N SER A 164 35.73 -16.13 -21.07
CA SER A 164 35.04 -16.00 -19.79
C SER A 164 36.03 -16.06 -18.63
N LEU A 165 35.97 -15.08 -17.74
CA LEU A 165 36.83 -14.94 -16.56
C LEU A 165 36.44 -15.90 -15.45
N ALA A 166 35.16 -16.27 -15.43
CA ALA A 166 34.63 -17.25 -14.51
C ALA A 166 33.67 -18.21 -15.20
N ASN A 167 33.46 -19.36 -14.59
CA ASN A 167 32.36 -20.24 -14.91
C ASN A 167 31.86 -20.88 -13.61
N ASN A 168 30.62 -21.31 -13.61
CA ASN A 168 30.00 -21.83 -12.40
C ASN A 168 30.63 -23.16 -11.93
N SER A 169 31.43 -23.83 -12.76
CA SER A 169 31.90 -25.22 -12.55
C SER A 169 33.29 -25.35 -11.91
N ASN A 170 34.23 -24.43 -12.17
CA ASN A 170 35.60 -24.55 -11.64
C ASN A 170 36.47 -23.30 -11.78
N ARG A 171 35.95 -22.18 -12.30
CA ARG A 171 36.78 -21.01 -12.62
C ARG A 171 36.28 -19.77 -11.90
N GLN A 172 37.04 -19.31 -10.92
CA GLN A 172 37.00 -17.98 -10.32
C GLN A 172 38.39 -17.36 -10.42
N LEU A 173 38.46 -16.02 -10.48
CA LEU A 173 39.71 -15.28 -10.39
C LEU A 173 40.20 -15.20 -8.93
N ILE A 174 41.38 -15.76 -8.69
CA ILE A 174 42.15 -15.58 -7.44
C ILE A 174 43.33 -14.61 -7.63
N LYS A 175 43.65 -14.27 -8.88
CA LYS A 175 44.65 -13.28 -9.29
C LYS A 175 44.00 -12.23 -10.19
N ASN A 176 44.66 -11.09 -10.34
CA ASN A 176 44.29 -9.99 -11.23
C ASN A 176 44.64 -10.25 -12.72
N THR A 177 45.17 -11.42 -13.06
CA THR A 177 45.53 -11.83 -14.43
C THR A 177 44.49 -12.79 -15.05
N CYS A 178 44.33 -12.73 -16.36
CA CYS A 178 43.47 -13.67 -17.09
C CYS A 178 43.99 -15.11 -17.00
N PRO A 179 43.16 -16.10 -16.60
CA PRO A 179 43.59 -17.50 -16.52
C PRO A 179 43.78 -18.16 -17.89
N SER A 180 43.28 -17.56 -18.97
CA SER A 180 43.41 -18.11 -20.33
C SER A 180 44.63 -17.56 -21.07
N CYS A 181 44.95 -16.27 -20.95
CA CYS A 181 46.03 -15.64 -21.71
C CYS A 181 47.14 -15.03 -20.85
N GLY A 182 47.06 -15.12 -19.52
CA GLY A 182 48.10 -14.68 -18.59
C GLY A 182 48.28 -13.16 -18.43
N LYS A 183 47.61 -12.35 -19.25
CA LYS A 183 47.71 -10.88 -19.20
C LYS A 183 46.97 -10.27 -18.02
N ASP A 184 47.47 -9.15 -17.50
CA ASP A 184 46.77 -8.33 -16.50
C ASP A 184 45.41 -7.86 -17.03
N LEU A 185 44.40 -7.93 -16.17
CA LEU A 185 43.02 -7.61 -16.54
C LEU A 185 42.74 -6.11 -16.51
N LEU A 186 43.43 -5.35 -15.65
CA LEU A 186 43.30 -3.90 -15.63
C LEU A 186 43.99 -3.33 -16.87
N VAL A 187 43.23 -2.63 -17.72
CA VAL A 187 43.76 -1.98 -18.92
C VAL A 187 43.60 -0.48 -18.77
N SER A 188 44.59 0.30 -19.20
CA SER A 188 44.59 1.79 -19.13
C SER A 188 43.42 2.48 -19.85
N LYS A 189 42.59 1.73 -20.59
CA LYS A 189 41.41 2.19 -21.33
C LYS A 189 40.08 1.70 -20.75
N ASP A 190 40.06 1.13 -19.55
CA ASP A 190 38.78 0.76 -18.95
C ASP A 190 37.87 1.98 -18.87
N ILE A 191 36.71 1.87 -19.52
CA ILE A 191 35.77 2.97 -19.70
C ILE A 191 35.25 3.36 -18.32
N LEU A 192 35.67 4.53 -17.85
CA LEU A 192 35.00 5.21 -16.75
C LEU A 192 33.58 5.49 -17.20
N TYR A 193 32.61 5.02 -16.43
CA TYR A 193 31.21 5.29 -16.70
C TYR A 193 30.98 6.79 -16.52
N SER A 194 30.49 7.46 -17.58
CA SER A 194 30.26 8.91 -17.59
C SER A 194 29.32 9.30 -16.45
N GLU A 195 29.67 10.35 -15.70
CA GLU A 195 28.90 10.85 -14.55
C GLU A 195 27.52 11.41 -14.91
N ASP A 196 27.20 11.50 -16.21
CA ASP A 196 25.93 12.03 -16.72
C ASP A 196 24.69 11.19 -16.32
N ASP A 197 24.87 9.94 -15.83
CA ASP A 197 23.78 9.11 -15.29
C ASP A 197 23.88 8.95 -13.76
N ASN A 198 23.71 10.07 -13.05
CA ASN A 198 23.74 10.16 -11.58
C ASN A 198 22.74 9.19 -10.91
N SER A 199 21.64 8.85 -11.58
CA SER A 199 20.57 8.03 -11.01
C SER A 199 20.97 6.56 -10.78
N LEU A 200 21.87 5.97 -11.59
CA LEU A 200 22.32 4.58 -11.38
C LEU A 200 23.17 4.47 -10.11
N TYR A 201 24.05 5.44 -9.90
CA TYR A 201 24.89 5.50 -8.70
C TYR A 201 24.05 5.65 -7.43
N GLU A 202 23.01 6.48 -7.46
CA GLU A 202 22.09 6.61 -6.32
C GLU A 202 21.42 5.27 -5.96
N ILE A 203 21.08 4.44 -6.95
CA ILE A 203 20.51 3.11 -6.71
C ILE A 203 21.57 2.14 -6.18
N ILE A 204 22.81 2.20 -6.69
CA ILE A 204 23.93 1.41 -6.17
C ILE A 204 24.18 1.75 -4.70
N GLU A 205 24.13 3.04 -4.33
CA GLU A 205 24.23 3.51 -2.94
C GLU A 205 23.09 2.98 -2.07
N ASP A 206 21.86 3.02 -2.57
CA ASP A 206 20.69 2.48 -1.88
C ASP A 206 20.82 0.97 -1.62
N VAL A 207 21.26 0.18 -2.60
CA VAL A 207 21.48 -1.27 -2.45
C VAL A 207 22.67 -1.56 -1.54
N SER A 208 23.74 -0.78 -1.63
CA SER A 208 24.88 -0.84 -0.71
C SER A 208 24.45 -0.55 0.74
N PHE A 209 23.57 0.44 0.94
CA PHE A 209 22.98 0.72 2.24
C PHE A 209 22.17 -0.46 2.77
N LEU A 210 21.34 -1.10 1.93
CA LEU A 210 20.57 -2.29 2.32
C LEU A 210 21.46 -3.47 2.76
N PHE A 211 22.62 -3.66 2.12
CA PHE A 211 23.59 -4.66 2.56
C PHE A 211 24.24 -4.32 3.91
N SER A 212 24.47 -3.04 4.19
CA SER A 212 25.15 -2.58 5.39
C SER A 212 24.24 -2.45 6.63
N THR A 213 22.94 -2.18 6.41
CA THR A 213 22.04 -1.87 7.52
C THR A 213 21.60 -3.12 8.27
N LYS A 214 21.82 -3.11 9.59
CA LYS A 214 21.29 -4.12 10.53
C LYS A 214 19.91 -3.77 11.09
N GLN A 215 19.36 -2.60 10.74
CA GLN A 215 18.05 -2.19 11.21
C GLN A 215 16.98 -3.17 10.75
N ALA A 216 16.04 -3.51 11.64
CA ALA A 216 14.91 -4.35 11.30
C ALA A 216 14.06 -3.66 10.22
N ILE A 217 14.08 -4.21 9.00
CA ILE A 217 13.19 -3.81 7.92
C ILE A 217 12.21 -4.97 7.81
N SER A 218 11.02 -4.76 8.36
CA SER A 218 9.97 -5.76 8.31
C SER A 218 8.93 -5.39 7.26
N ARG A 219 8.23 -6.41 6.77
CA ARG A 219 7.07 -6.22 5.91
C ARG A 219 5.98 -5.34 6.55
N SER A 220 5.85 -5.36 7.89
CA SER A 220 4.92 -4.49 8.62
C SER A 220 5.34 -3.03 8.55
N LEU A 221 6.62 -2.73 8.81
CA LEU A 221 7.18 -1.38 8.69
C LEU A 221 7.01 -0.81 7.28
N LEU A 222 7.28 -1.61 6.24
CA LEU A 222 7.09 -1.18 4.85
C LEU A 222 5.63 -0.82 4.58
N LYS A 223 4.67 -1.66 4.98
CA LYS A 223 3.23 -1.40 4.79
C LYS A 223 2.79 -0.12 5.48
N GLU A 224 3.22 0.07 6.72
CA GLU A 224 2.94 1.28 7.50
C GLU A 224 3.49 2.51 6.79
N ARG A 225 4.79 2.52 6.47
CA ARG A 225 5.41 3.66 5.78
C ARG A 225 4.78 3.92 4.42
N TYR A 226 4.53 2.90 3.60
CA TYR A 226 3.83 3.05 2.31
C TYR A 226 2.46 3.67 2.47
N TYR A 227 1.70 3.30 3.51
CA TYR A 227 0.42 3.93 3.80
C TYR A 227 0.59 5.41 4.16
N LEU A 228 1.52 5.74 5.06
CA LEU A 228 1.74 7.12 5.51
C LEU A 228 2.18 8.03 4.35
N TYR A 229 3.16 7.60 3.56
CA TYR A 229 3.58 8.34 2.37
C TYR A 229 2.50 8.41 1.29
N SER A 230 1.61 7.41 1.21
CA SER A 230 0.46 7.48 0.29
C SER A 230 -0.56 8.54 0.70
N ILE A 231 -0.67 8.83 2.00
CA ILE A 231 -1.49 9.95 2.49
C ILE A 231 -0.80 11.26 2.11
N ASP A 232 0.48 11.41 2.45
CA ASP A 232 1.29 12.61 2.19
C ASP A 232 1.30 13.02 0.70
N LYS A 233 1.56 12.07 -0.21
CA LYS A 233 1.54 12.30 -1.66
C LYS A 233 0.13 12.42 -2.26
N GLY A 234 -0.92 12.25 -1.44
CA GLY A 234 -2.31 12.36 -1.85
C GLY A 234 -2.79 11.22 -2.75
N TYR A 235 -2.17 10.03 -2.66
CA TYR A 235 -2.56 8.82 -3.36
C TYR A 235 -3.77 8.12 -2.76
N LEU A 236 -4.14 8.45 -1.52
CA LEU A 236 -5.34 7.92 -0.89
C LEU A 236 -6.54 8.86 -1.06
N ARG A 237 -7.72 8.25 -1.17
CA ARG A 237 -9.03 8.91 -1.01
C ARG A 237 -9.43 8.84 0.46
N TYR A 238 -10.37 9.68 0.89
CA TYR A 238 -10.94 9.61 2.25
C TYR A 238 -11.61 8.26 2.58
N SER A 239 -12.08 7.53 1.56
CA SER A 239 -12.55 6.16 1.72
C SER A 239 -11.46 5.14 2.09
N GLY A 240 -10.18 5.54 2.09
CA GLY A 240 -9.03 4.64 2.23
C GLY A 240 -8.67 3.88 0.95
N SER A 241 -9.35 4.14 -0.17
CA SER A 241 -9.02 3.54 -1.46
C SER A 241 -7.97 4.36 -2.22
N TYR A 242 -7.14 3.67 -3.00
CA TYR A 242 -6.05 4.30 -3.74
C TYR A 242 -6.54 4.98 -5.03
N LYS A 243 -5.99 6.14 -5.33
CA LYS A 243 -6.08 6.84 -6.62
C LYS A 243 -5.09 6.19 -7.59
N ASN A 244 -5.42 4.98 -8.06
CA ASN A 244 -4.54 4.15 -8.90
C ASN A 244 -3.90 4.94 -10.05
N LYS A 245 -4.69 5.70 -10.83
CA LYS A 245 -4.19 6.48 -11.97
C LYS A 245 -3.09 7.46 -11.58
N LYS A 246 -3.24 8.18 -10.46
CA LYS A 246 -2.24 9.16 -10.00
C LYS A 246 -0.95 8.45 -9.61
N PHE A 247 -1.03 7.45 -8.74
CA PHE A 247 0.16 6.68 -8.33
C PHE A 247 0.88 6.05 -9.52
N ILE A 248 0.14 5.47 -10.47
CA ILE A 248 0.72 4.83 -11.66
C ILE A 248 1.38 5.87 -12.58
N SER A 249 0.79 7.07 -12.75
CA SER A 249 1.42 8.17 -13.49
C SER A 249 2.73 8.56 -12.83
N ASP A 250 2.69 8.94 -11.55
CA ASP A 250 3.86 9.40 -10.80
C ASP A 250 4.95 8.33 -10.75
N TYR A 251 4.59 7.04 -10.64
CA TYR A 251 5.55 5.93 -10.68
C TYR A 251 6.17 5.75 -12.08
N ASN A 252 5.36 5.78 -13.14
CA ASN A 252 5.83 5.52 -14.50
C ASN A 252 6.53 6.72 -15.15
N GLU A 253 6.30 7.94 -14.68
CA GLU A 253 6.92 9.19 -15.15
C GLU A 253 8.32 9.44 -14.58
N ARG A 254 8.77 8.64 -13.60
CA ARG A 254 10.13 8.74 -13.07
C ARG A 254 11.16 8.43 -14.15
N ASN A 255 12.20 9.27 -14.21
CA ASN A 255 13.24 9.28 -15.25
C ASN A 255 14.24 8.11 -15.17
N GLU A 256 13.82 7.00 -14.62
CA GLU A 256 14.69 5.90 -14.32
C GLU A 256 14.77 4.98 -15.55
N THR A 257 15.55 5.38 -16.54
CA THR A 257 16.17 4.46 -17.52
C THR A 257 16.82 3.25 -16.84
N ILE A 258 17.16 3.35 -15.54
CA ILE A 258 17.59 2.26 -14.64
C ILE A 258 16.48 1.25 -14.31
N LEU A 259 15.19 1.62 -14.34
CA LEU A 259 14.08 0.68 -14.16
C LEU A 259 14.12 -0.45 -15.19
N PHE A 260 14.59 -0.16 -16.40
CA PHE A 260 14.66 -1.15 -17.47
C PHE A 260 15.90 -2.06 -17.38
N SER A 261 17.05 -1.56 -16.90
CA SER A 261 18.22 -2.41 -16.64
C SER A 261 18.03 -3.31 -15.41
N CYS A 262 17.31 -2.84 -14.39
CA CYS A 262 16.98 -3.60 -13.18
C CYS A 262 15.72 -4.49 -13.28
N GLN A 263 15.15 -4.72 -14.47
CA GLN A 263 13.97 -5.59 -14.66
C GLN A 263 12.72 -5.13 -13.89
N ILE A 264 12.55 -3.81 -13.70
CA ILE A 264 11.37 -3.27 -13.04
C ILE A 264 10.21 -3.21 -14.01
N MET A 265 9.11 -3.89 -13.65
CA MET A 265 7.87 -3.86 -14.43
C MET A 265 7.18 -2.51 -14.29
N LYS A 266 6.79 -1.92 -15.43
CA LYS A 266 5.85 -0.78 -15.43
C LYS A 266 4.48 -1.23 -14.94
N PHE A 267 3.78 -0.36 -14.23
CA PHE A 267 2.38 -0.63 -13.89
C PHE A 267 1.51 -0.39 -15.11
N GLU A 268 0.72 -1.40 -15.47
CA GLU A 268 -0.40 -1.26 -16.38
C GLU A 268 -1.47 -0.35 -15.78
N ARG A 269 -2.28 0.32 -16.62
CA ARG A 269 -3.34 1.25 -16.17
C ARG A 269 -4.33 0.62 -15.18
N ASP A 270 -4.56 -0.69 -15.30
CA ASP A 270 -5.51 -1.43 -14.46
C ASP A 270 -4.86 -2.09 -13.23
N SER A 271 -3.57 -1.83 -13.00
CA SER A 271 -2.83 -2.35 -11.84
C SER A 271 -3.49 -1.91 -10.54
N LYS A 272 -3.77 -2.87 -9.66
CA LYS A 272 -4.31 -2.60 -8.33
C LYS A 272 -3.19 -2.16 -7.39
N VAL A 273 -2.97 -0.86 -7.29
CA VAL A 273 -1.95 -0.24 -6.40
C VAL A 273 -2.09 -0.73 -4.96
N SER A 274 -3.33 -0.93 -4.49
CA SER A 274 -3.59 -1.51 -3.16
C SER A 274 -2.95 -2.88 -2.94
N SER A 275 -2.79 -3.70 -3.99
CA SER A 275 -2.15 -5.01 -3.89
C SER A 275 -0.63 -4.93 -3.92
N VAL A 276 -0.08 -3.92 -4.60
CA VAL A 276 1.35 -3.63 -4.64
C VAL A 276 1.82 -3.11 -3.27
N LEU A 277 1.16 -2.08 -2.76
CA LEU A 277 1.53 -1.44 -1.49
C LEU A 277 1.18 -2.30 -0.27
N ALA A 278 0.26 -3.27 -0.42
CA ALA A 278 0.05 -4.33 0.56
C ALA A 278 1.09 -5.46 0.47
N LEU A 279 2.08 -5.35 -0.42
CA LEU A 279 3.16 -6.31 -0.63
C LEU A 279 2.63 -7.73 -0.89
N LYS A 280 1.58 -7.88 -1.70
CA LYS A 280 1.08 -9.22 -2.06
C LYS A 280 2.14 -9.96 -2.87
N SER A 281 2.34 -11.24 -2.58
CA SER A 281 3.43 -12.07 -3.14
C SER A 281 3.65 -11.90 -4.66
N ARG A 282 2.58 -11.88 -5.47
CA ARG A 282 2.70 -11.71 -6.94
C ARG A 282 3.31 -10.38 -7.40
N TYR A 283 3.27 -9.35 -6.57
CA TYR A 283 3.77 -8.01 -6.87
C TYR A 283 5.01 -7.65 -6.04
N ASN A 284 5.46 -8.56 -5.18
CA ASN A 284 6.57 -8.31 -4.27
C ASN A 284 7.89 -8.58 -4.99
N ASN A 285 8.45 -7.52 -5.59
CA ASN A 285 9.71 -7.56 -6.34
C ASN A 285 10.73 -6.60 -5.70
N PHE A 286 11.98 -7.03 -5.60
CA PHE A 286 13.06 -6.24 -4.98
C PHE A 286 13.21 -4.86 -5.60
N PHE A 287 13.42 -4.83 -6.91
CA PHE A 287 13.66 -3.61 -7.66
C PHE A 287 12.42 -2.70 -7.69
N MET A 288 11.20 -3.27 -7.75
CA MET A 288 9.97 -2.48 -7.64
C MET A 288 9.87 -1.76 -6.28
N ASN A 289 10.24 -2.43 -5.19
CA ASN A 289 10.20 -1.81 -3.87
C ASN A 289 11.26 -0.71 -3.70
N ILE A 290 12.44 -0.86 -4.33
CA ILE A 290 13.42 0.24 -4.40
C ILE A 290 12.78 1.47 -5.04
N ALA A 291 12.16 1.31 -6.21
CA ALA A 291 11.50 2.42 -6.91
C ALA A 291 10.39 3.07 -6.07
N ILE A 292 9.58 2.27 -5.37
CA ILE A 292 8.52 2.79 -4.48
C ILE A 292 9.11 3.56 -3.28
N MET A 293 10.14 3.03 -2.62
CA MET A 293 10.79 3.73 -1.50
C MET A 293 11.40 5.06 -1.95
N ARG A 294 12.03 5.09 -3.13
CA ARG A 294 12.56 6.32 -3.73
C ARG A 294 11.47 7.28 -4.20
N LEU A 295 10.33 6.79 -4.69
CA LEU A 295 9.14 7.62 -5.00
C LEU A 295 8.65 8.35 -3.75
N PHE A 296 8.67 7.67 -2.61
CA PHE A 296 8.17 8.23 -1.37
C PHE A 296 9.16 9.19 -0.69
N ALA A 297 10.43 8.81 -0.60
CA ALA A 297 11.41 9.52 0.22
C ALA A 297 12.71 9.90 -0.50
N GLY A 298 12.80 9.76 -1.83
CA GLY A 298 14.00 10.10 -2.61
C GLY A 298 15.12 9.05 -2.57
N SER A 299 15.36 8.43 -1.41
CA SER A 299 16.33 7.34 -1.21
C SER A 299 15.80 6.27 -0.26
N ILE A 300 16.37 5.05 -0.30
CA ILE A 300 16.05 3.99 0.67
C ILE A 300 16.53 4.39 2.07
N ARG A 301 17.69 5.04 2.16
CA ARG A 301 18.24 5.51 3.44
C ARG A 301 17.27 6.45 4.14
N GLU A 302 16.78 7.48 3.45
CA GLU A 302 15.79 8.40 4.00
C GLU A 302 14.49 7.68 4.31
N PHE A 303 14.03 6.81 3.41
CA PHE A 303 12.81 6.04 3.63
C PHE A 303 12.84 5.21 4.92
N ILE A 304 14.00 4.67 5.30
CA ILE A 304 14.14 3.79 6.47
C ILE A 304 14.48 4.57 7.75
N THR A 305 15.41 5.53 7.65
CA THR A 305 16.01 6.18 8.83
C THR A 305 15.27 7.45 9.26
N SER A 306 14.63 8.16 8.32
CA SER A 306 13.89 9.38 8.65
C SER A 306 12.58 9.05 9.36
N PRO A 307 12.09 9.95 10.25
CA PRO A 307 10.74 9.84 10.76
C PRO A 307 9.74 9.85 9.59
N PRO A 308 8.62 9.10 9.69
CA PRO A 308 7.61 9.12 8.65
C PRO A 308 6.98 10.52 8.52
N PRO A 309 6.36 10.83 7.37
CA PRO A 309 5.69 12.11 7.16
C PRO A 309 4.67 12.39 8.26
N LEU A 310 4.69 13.62 8.78
CA LEU A 310 3.69 14.08 9.74
C LEU A 310 2.35 14.25 9.03
N ILE A 311 1.43 13.33 9.29
CA ILE A 311 0.08 13.42 8.72
C ILE A 311 -0.74 14.39 9.56
N ILE A 312 -0.75 15.64 9.14
CA ILE A 312 -1.67 16.64 9.67
C ILE A 312 -2.99 16.47 8.91
N SER A 313 -3.83 15.53 9.36
CA SER A 313 -5.15 15.40 8.79
C SER A 313 -6.05 16.50 9.36
N THR A 314 -6.51 17.44 8.53
CA THR A 314 -7.66 18.26 8.88
C THR A 314 -8.84 17.33 9.11
N ILE A 315 -9.31 17.23 10.35
CA ILE A 315 -10.48 16.43 10.69
C ILE A 315 -11.66 17.03 9.92
N PRO A 316 -12.26 16.32 8.93
CA PRO A 316 -13.37 16.88 8.16
C PRO A 316 -14.46 17.35 9.13
N PHE A 317 -15.00 18.57 8.97
CA PHE A 317 -15.98 19.13 9.91
C PHE A 317 -15.48 19.43 11.34
N GLY A 318 -14.18 19.29 11.67
CA GLY A 318 -13.62 19.62 12.99
C GLY A 318 -14.02 18.66 14.11
N ASN A 319 -13.74 19.02 15.37
CA ASN A 319 -14.05 18.17 16.55
C ASN A 319 -15.42 18.47 17.18
N GLY A 320 -16.16 19.43 16.62
CA GLY A 320 -17.35 19.97 17.23
C GLY A 320 -17.05 20.74 18.53
N PRO A 321 -18.08 21.03 19.34
CA PRO A 321 -19.50 20.83 19.02
C PRO A 321 -19.97 21.72 17.85
N TRP A 322 -21.07 21.34 17.20
CA TRP A 322 -21.63 22.01 16.02
C TRP A 322 -22.93 22.75 16.32
N GLU A 323 -23.20 23.76 15.51
CA GLU A 323 -24.33 24.68 15.69
C GLU A 323 -25.67 24.04 15.31
N CYS A 324 -26.70 24.29 16.11
CA CYS A 324 -28.06 24.02 15.68
C CYS A 324 -28.54 25.13 14.73
N ILE A 325 -28.87 24.77 13.49
CA ILE A 325 -29.40 25.71 12.48
C ILE A 325 -30.94 25.86 12.51
N ASN A 326 -31.63 25.20 13.44
CA ASN A 326 -33.09 25.22 13.49
C ASN A 326 -33.56 26.60 14.03
N PRO A 327 -34.33 27.38 13.27
CA PRO A 327 -34.77 28.71 13.68
C PRO A 327 -35.63 28.76 14.95
N PHE A 328 -36.31 27.66 15.27
CA PHE A 328 -37.26 27.55 16.39
C PHE A 328 -36.68 26.78 17.59
N CYS A 329 -35.45 26.29 17.48
CA CYS A 329 -34.81 25.59 18.59
C CYS A 329 -34.28 26.58 19.64
N LEU A 330 -34.44 26.23 20.92
CA LEU A 330 -33.86 26.97 22.04
C LEU A 330 -32.35 27.15 21.93
N GLU A 331 -31.68 26.19 21.27
CA GLU A 331 -30.23 26.18 21.05
C GLU A 331 -29.81 26.71 19.68
N LYS A 332 -30.66 27.49 18.99
CA LYS A 332 -30.34 28.06 17.68
C LYS A 332 -29.02 28.85 17.73
N GLY A 333 -28.10 28.54 16.82
CA GLY A 333 -26.78 29.18 16.75
C GLY A 333 -25.81 28.73 17.84
N ASN A 334 -26.28 28.03 18.89
CA ASN A 334 -25.41 27.45 19.91
C ASN A 334 -24.82 26.13 19.44
N LYS A 335 -23.60 25.84 19.89
CA LYS A 335 -22.90 24.57 19.62
C LYS A 335 -23.46 23.43 20.47
N ALA A 336 -24.70 23.02 20.22
CA ALA A 336 -25.41 21.98 20.97
C ALA A 336 -25.18 20.56 20.44
N ILE A 337 -24.72 20.40 19.20
CA ILE A 337 -24.54 19.08 18.57
C ILE A 337 -23.17 18.53 18.95
N LYS A 338 -23.13 17.44 19.72
CA LYS A 338 -21.88 16.83 20.22
C LYS A 338 -21.38 15.64 19.42
N LYS A 339 -22.24 15.03 18.60
CA LYS A 339 -21.92 13.84 17.79
C LYS A 339 -22.40 14.06 16.37
N VAL A 340 -21.59 13.62 15.41
CA VAL A 340 -21.92 13.65 13.97
C VAL A 340 -21.63 12.31 13.37
N HIS A 341 -22.46 11.92 12.40
CA HIS A 341 -22.23 10.73 11.62
C HIS A 341 -21.50 11.10 10.33
N ARG A 342 -20.33 10.49 10.06
CA ARG A 342 -19.50 10.81 8.89
C ARG A 342 -19.43 9.63 7.95
N ILE A 343 -19.68 9.90 6.68
CA ILE A 343 -19.57 8.90 5.62
C ILE A 343 -18.85 9.48 4.42
N TYR A 344 -18.18 8.62 3.66
CA TYR A 344 -17.70 8.97 2.33
C TYR A 344 -18.82 8.74 1.32
N ASP A 345 -19.28 9.81 0.67
CA ASP A 345 -20.24 9.73 -0.43
C ASP A 345 -19.49 9.40 -1.72
N SER A 346 -19.62 8.17 -2.20
CA SER A 346 -18.95 7.70 -3.40
C SER A 346 -19.46 8.35 -4.69
N LYS A 347 -20.71 8.84 -4.71
CA LYS A 347 -21.31 9.49 -5.88
C LYS A 347 -20.77 10.90 -6.05
N ARG A 348 -20.70 11.65 -4.95
CA ARG A 348 -20.13 13.03 -4.93
C ARG A 348 -18.61 13.05 -4.72
N THR A 349 -18.00 11.91 -4.40
CA THR A 349 -16.57 11.76 -4.08
C THR A 349 -16.08 12.66 -2.94
N GLN A 350 -16.97 12.96 -1.99
CA GLN A 350 -16.75 13.91 -0.89
C GLN A 350 -17.12 13.26 0.45
N MET A 351 -16.60 13.82 1.54
CA MET A 351 -17.06 13.42 2.89
C MET A 351 -18.40 14.11 3.17
N LYS A 352 -19.37 13.38 3.72
CA LYS A 352 -20.66 13.90 4.20
C LYS A 352 -20.71 13.73 5.71
N ALA A 353 -21.11 14.78 6.43
CA ALA A 353 -21.48 14.69 7.83
C ALA A 353 -22.97 14.96 7.99
N SER A 354 -23.64 14.12 8.77
CA SER A 354 -25.01 14.32 9.23
C SER A 354 -24.99 14.80 10.69
N PHE A 355 -25.69 15.89 10.96
CA PHE A 355 -25.75 16.60 12.23
C PHE A 355 -27.17 16.48 12.79
N GLU A 356 -27.33 15.83 13.95
CA GLU A 356 -28.63 15.67 14.62
C GLU A 356 -28.64 16.49 15.92
N CYS A 357 -29.58 17.44 16.04
CA CYS A 357 -29.77 18.19 17.27
C CYS A 357 -30.58 17.37 18.29
N HIS A 358 -30.05 17.19 19.49
CA HIS A 358 -30.74 16.43 20.53
C HIS A 358 -32.02 17.13 21.05
N HIS A 359 -32.07 18.46 21.00
CA HIS A 359 -33.18 19.27 21.52
C HIS A 359 -34.36 19.37 20.54
N CYS A 360 -34.10 19.72 19.27
CA CYS A 360 -35.18 19.89 18.29
C CYS A 360 -35.34 18.73 17.30
N LYS A 361 -34.48 17.71 17.35
CA LYS A 361 -34.46 16.56 16.41
C LYS A 361 -34.31 16.94 14.93
N MET A 362 -33.84 18.15 14.65
CA MET A 362 -33.48 18.53 13.28
C MET A 362 -32.23 17.79 12.84
N ILE A 363 -32.24 17.30 11.60
CA ILE A 363 -31.09 16.65 10.96
C ILE A 363 -30.73 17.45 9.71
N TYR A 364 -29.49 17.88 9.59
CA TYR A 364 -28.96 18.48 8.36
C TYR A 364 -27.63 17.82 7.99
N ALA A 365 -27.22 17.99 6.75
CA ALA A 365 -25.93 17.50 6.26
C ALA A 365 -25.07 18.63 5.70
N ARG A 366 -23.75 18.43 5.77
CA ARG A 366 -22.75 19.19 5.05
C ARG A 366 -21.79 18.26 4.34
N TYR A 367 -21.22 18.74 3.25
CA TYR A 367 -20.18 18.07 2.48
C TYR A 367 -18.85 18.77 2.72
N PHE A 368 -17.78 17.98 2.83
CA PHE A 368 -16.42 18.46 2.98
C PHE A 368 -15.60 18.11 1.73
N ASP A 369 -15.00 19.14 1.13
CA ASP A 369 -14.15 19.06 -0.04
C ASP A 369 -12.83 19.81 0.22
N PRO A 370 -11.70 19.10 0.37
CA PRO A 370 -10.42 19.74 0.67
C PRO A 370 -9.85 20.54 -0.51
N THR A 371 -10.40 20.37 -1.72
CA THR A 371 -9.87 21.02 -2.93
C THR A 371 -10.40 22.43 -3.15
N LYS A 372 -11.42 22.84 -2.38
CA LYS A 372 -12.05 24.16 -2.46
C LYS A 372 -11.57 25.07 -1.34
N ASP A 373 -11.44 26.37 -1.62
CA ASP A 373 -11.10 27.41 -0.63
C ASP A 373 -12.07 27.41 0.56
N ASN A 374 -13.36 27.23 0.28
CA ASN A 374 -14.36 26.98 1.31
C ASN A 374 -14.63 25.47 1.39
N HIS A 375 -13.95 24.81 2.34
CA HIS A 375 -13.95 23.36 2.45
C HIS A 375 -15.32 22.75 2.78
N LEU A 376 -16.30 23.54 3.20
CA LEU A 376 -17.63 23.08 3.61
C LEU A 376 -18.71 23.58 2.66
N SER A 377 -19.64 22.69 2.29
CA SER A 377 -20.86 23.07 1.60
C SER A 377 -21.83 23.83 2.51
N GLU A 378 -22.82 24.47 1.88
CA GLU A 378 -24.02 24.94 2.57
C GLU A 378 -24.77 23.79 3.27
N ASN A 379 -25.64 24.17 4.21
CA ASN A 379 -26.46 23.23 4.97
C ASN A 379 -27.55 22.61 4.09
N GLU A 380 -27.56 21.29 3.97
CA GLU A 380 -28.66 20.55 3.35
C GLU A 380 -29.58 20.03 4.46
N VAL A 381 -30.73 20.67 4.68
CA VAL A 381 -31.71 20.23 5.70
C VAL A 381 -32.36 18.92 5.24
N ILE A 382 -32.13 17.85 6.00
CA ILE A 382 -32.70 16.52 5.73
C ILE A 382 -34.01 16.35 6.50
N HIS A 383 -34.07 16.80 7.75
CA HIS A 383 -35.23 16.70 8.64
C HIS A 383 -35.38 17.99 9.44
N VAL A 384 -36.54 18.65 9.39
CA VAL A 384 -36.78 19.94 10.06
C VAL A 384 -36.87 19.83 11.59
N GLY A 385 -37.17 18.64 12.12
CA GLY A 385 -37.29 18.38 13.56
C GLY A 385 -38.67 18.66 14.14
N ASP A 386 -38.89 18.20 15.37
CA ASP A 386 -40.20 18.22 16.05
C ASP A 386 -40.62 19.66 16.38
N VAL A 387 -39.69 20.44 16.97
CA VAL A 387 -39.94 21.81 17.41
C VAL A 387 -40.30 22.74 16.24
N TRP A 388 -39.60 22.60 15.11
CA TRP A 388 -39.88 23.41 13.92
C TRP A 388 -41.26 23.08 13.36
N LYS A 389 -41.60 21.79 13.34
CA LYS A 389 -42.88 21.31 12.85
C LYS A 389 -44.06 21.81 13.70
N GLU A 390 -43.97 21.71 15.02
CA GLU A 390 -45.00 22.22 15.93
C GLU A 390 -45.22 23.73 15.73
N ASN A 391 -44.14 24.49 15.64
CA ASN A 391 -44.20 25.94 15.40
C ASN A 391 -44.82 26.30 14.03
N ILE A 392 -44.51 25.55 12.95
CA ILE A 392 -45.16 25.78 11.64
C ILE A 392 -46.67 25.53 11.74
N ILE A 393 -47.09 24.49 12.46
CA ILE A 393 -48.51 24.15 12.63
C ILE A 393 -49.23 25.24 13.43
N GLU A 394 -48.67 25.68 14.56
CA GLU A 394 -49.27 26.72 15.42
C GLU A 394 -49.33 28.09 14.71
N LEU A 395 -48.23 28.52 14.07
CA LEU A 395 -48.18 29.81 13.39
C LEU A 395 -49.13 29.87 12.18
N TYR A 396 -49.31 28.76 11.47
CA TYR A 396 -50.29 28.66 10.38
C TYR A 396 -51.75 28.72 10.89
N GLN A 397 -52.03 28.20 12.08
CA GLN A 397 -53.35 28.33 12.71
C GLN A 397 -53.65 29.78 13.12
N TYR A 398 -52.62 30.55 13.48
CA TYR A 398 -52.73 31.93 13.92
C TYR A 398 -52.79 32.95 12.77
N ASP A 399 -52.00 32.79 11.71
CA ASP A 399 -51.98 33.69 10.55
C ASP A 399 -51.81 32.92 9.23
N LYS A 400 -52.88 32.88 8.43
CA LYS A 400 -52.94 32.17 7.15
C LYS A 400 -52.22 32.90 6.01
N ASN A 401 -51.75 34.13 6.22
CA ASN A 401 -51.12 34.95 5.19
C ASN A 401 -49.59 34.81 5.13
N LYS A 402 -48.98 34.11 6.10
CA LYS A 402 -47.53 33.85 6.10
C LYS A 402 -47.12 32.89 4.97
N THR A 403 -46.00 33.20 4.33
CA THR A 403 -45.45 32.55 3.14
C THR A 403 -44.26 31.65 3.48
N GLU A 404 -43.87 30.76 2.57
CA GLU A 404 -42.78 29.80 2.75
C GLU A 404 -41.44 30.44 3.20
N SER A 405 -41.17 31.68 2.79
CA SER A 405 -39.98 32.43 3.20
C SER A 405 -39.98 32.80 4.69
N ASP A 406 -41.17 33.01 5.29
CA ASP A 406 -41.31 33.34 6.71
C ASP A 406 -40.97 32.14 7.61
N PHE A 407 -41.03 30.92 7.05
CA PHE A 407 -40.81 29.66 7.77
C PHE A 407 -39.44 29.04 7.52
N GLY A 408 -38.63 29.60 6.62
CA GLY A 408 -37.32 29.06 6.25
C GLY A 408 -37.37 27.65 5.65
N VAL A 409 -38.50 27.28 5.03
CA VAL A 409 -38.71 25.99 4.37
C VAL A 409 -39.07 26.19 2.90
N SER A 410 -38.86 25.16 2.07
CA SER A 410 -39.32 25.19 0.69
C SER A 410 -40.86 25.28 0.60
N TYR A 411 -41.37 25.85 -0.48
CA TYR A 411 -42.82 25.90 -0.76
C TYR A 411 -43.50 24.52 -0.67
N ALA A 412 -42.80 23.46 -1.11
CA ALA A 412 -43.29 22.08 -1.02
C ALA A 412 -43.43 21.59 0.43
N GLN A 413 -42.47 21.92 1.30
CA GLN A 413 -42.52 21.62 2.73
C GLN A 413 -43.65 22.39 3.42
N TYR A 414 -43.79 23.69 3.12
CA TYR A 414 -44.86 24.53 3.65
C TYR A 414 -46.26 23.98 3.30
N GLN A 415 -46.51 23.64 2.04
CA GLN A 415 -47.79 23.07 1.58
C GLN A 415 -48.12 21.73 2.23
N TYR A 416 -47.09 20.91 2.50
CA TYR A 416 -47.27 19.64 3.16
C TYR A 416 -47.69 19.79 4.61
N TYR A 417 -46.94 20.54 5.43
CA TYR A 417 -47.27 20.72 6.85
C TYR A 417 -48.63 21.42 7.05
N ARG A 418 -49.00 22.33 6.15
CA ARG A 418 -50.34 22.91 6.04
C ARG A 418 -51.45 21.86 5.90
N LYS A 419 -51.28 20.87 5.02
CA LYS A 419 -52.23 19.75 4.85
C LYS A 419 -52.27 18.85 6.10
N THR A 420 -51.11 18.66 6.73
CA THR A 420 -50.95 17.83 7.93
C THR A 420 -51.66 18.44 9.15
N ALA A 421 -51.69 19.77 9.26
CA ALA A 421 -52.42 20.51 10.30
C ALA A 421 -53.95 20.45 10.14
N SER A 422 -54.44 20.27 8.91
CA SER A 422 -55.88 20.29 8.58
C SER A 422 -56.56 18.92 8.74
N THR A 423 -55.81 17.85 9.01
CA THR A 423 -56.32 16.47 9.09
C THR A 423 -56.26 15.93 10.52
N LYS A 424 -57.44 15.65 11.12
CA LYS A 424 -57.57 14.95 12.42
C LYS A 424 -56.71 13.68 12.43
N LEU A 425 -55.85 13.54 13.45
CA LEU A 425 -54.98 12.36 13.63
C LEU A 425 -55.84 11.10 13.83
N LEU A 426 -55.67 10.12 12.95
CA LEU A 426 -56.12 8.74 13.16
C LEU A 426 -54.92 7.89 13.59
N HIS A 427 -55.11 7.06 14.62
CA HIS A 427 -54.10 6.15 15.15
C HIS A 427 -53.94 4.92 14.23
N SER A 428 -52.70 4.53 13.91
CA SER A 428 -52.39 3.28 13.23
C SER A 428 -51.93 2.18 14.21
N GLN A 429 -52.12 0.91 13.83
CA GLN A 429 -51.84 -0.28 14.65
C GLN A 429 -50.47 -0.94 14.40
N LEU A 430 -49.50 -0.24 13.77
CA LEU A 430 -48.13 -0.75 13.58
C LEU A 430 -47.10 0.05 14.41
N PRO A 431 -46.03 -0.58 14.94
CA PRO A 431 -45.07 0.13 15.79
C PRO A 431 -44.27 1.15 14.99
N PHE A 432 -44.52 2.44 15.25
CA PHE A 432 -43.75 3.57 14.71
C PHE A 432 -42.23 3.41 14.87
N GLU A 433 -41.82 2.75 15.96
CA GLU A 433 -40.43 2.46 16.31
C GLU A 433 -39.67 1.69 15.21
N TRP A 434 -40.34 0.82 14.46
CA TRP A 434 -39.68 0.07 13.38
C TRP A 434 -39.34 0.96 12.18
N PHE A 435 -40.24 1.89 11.83
CA PHE A 435 -40.02 2.84 10.74
C PHE A 435 -38.98 3.88 11.10
N GLU A 436 -39.02 4.38 12.33
CA GLU A 436 -37.97 5.25 12.86
C GLU A 436 -36.61 4.58 12.75
N LYS A 437 -36.52 3.29 13.12
CA LYS A 437 -35.30 2.50 12.95
C LYS A 437 -34.87 2.37 11.49
N LEU A 438 -35.79 2.16 10.55
CA LEU A 438 -35.48 2.09 9.12
C LEU A 438 -34.90 3.38 8.57
N ILE A 439 -35.51 4.51 8.91
CA ILE A 439 -35.03 5.81 8.47
C ILE A 439 -33.70 6.15 9.14
N ARG A 440 -33.53 5.88 10.43
CA ARG A 440 -32.23 6.06 11.12
C ARG A 440 -31.11 5.26 10.45
N LEU A 441 -31.34 3.98 10.18
CA LEU A 441 -30.37 3.12 9.49
C LEU A 441 -30.05 3.61 8.06
N TYR A 442 -31.05 4.14 7.35
CA TYR A 442 -30.81 4.78 6.06
C TYR A 442 -29.99 6.06 6.18
N LEU A 443 -30.28 6.92 7.14
CA LEU A 443 -29.55 8.16 7.36
C LEU A 443 -28.09 7.91 7.80
N GLU A 444 -27.86 6.83 8.54
CA GLU A 444 -26.53 6.34 8.90
C GLU A 444 -25.79 5.78 7.67
N THR A 445 -26.41 4.85 6.93
CA THR A 445 -25.71 4.12 5.87
C THR A 445 -25.68 4.85 4.52
N ASN A 446 -26.63 5.76 4.29
CA ASN A 446 -26.97 6.38 3.01
C ASN A 446 -27.12 5.36 1.86
N ASP A 447 -27.52 4.13 2.18
CA ASP A 447 -27.54 3.00 1.26
C ASP A 447 -28.75 2.10 1.56
N CYS A 448 -29.74 2.12 0.67
CA CYS A 448 -30.96 1.33 0.80
C CYS A 448 -30.68 -0.19 0.84
N LYS A 449 -29.61 -0.67 0.20
CA LYS A 449 -29.27 -2.10 0.18
C LYS A 449 -28.71 -2.53 1.55
N LYS A 450 -27.84 -1.71 2.14
CA LYS A 450 -27.33 -1.96 3.51
C LYS A 450 -28.44 -1.88 4.55
N THR A 451 -29.29 -0.86 4.45
CA THR A 451 -30.47 -0.68 5.32
C THR A 451 -31.39 -1.90 5.23
N ALA A 452 -31.70 -2.35 4.01
CA ALA A 452 -32.53 -3.51 3.76
C ALA A 452 -31.97 -4.79 4.39
N ASN A 453 -30.66 -5.05 4.21
CA ASN A 453 -29.99 -6.21 4.78
C ASN A 453 -30.04 -6.21 6.33
N GLN A 454 -29.85 -5.05 6.96
CA GLN A 454 -29.86 -4.93 8.43
C GLN A 454 -31.26 -5.12 9.03
N LEU A 455 -32.30 -4.70 8.31
CA LEU A 455 -33.70 -4.89 8.73
C LEU A 455 -34.36 -6.17 8.20
N LYS A 456 -33.60 -7.00 7.48
CA LYS A 456 -34.09 -8.24 6.85
C LYS A 456 -35.30 -8.01 5.93
N ILE A 457 -35.32 -6.90 5.20
CA ILE A 457 -36.31 -6.59 4.16
C ILE A 457 -35.65 -6.59 2.78
N THR A 458 -36.43 -6.56 1.71
CA THR A 458 -35.88 -6.43 0.36
C THR A 458 -35.36 -5.00 0.10
N THR A 459 -34.36 -4.87 -0.78
CA THR A 459 -33.83 -3.54 -1.17
C THR A 459 -34.93 -2.65 -1.77
N GLU A 460 -35.90 -3.26 -2.46
CA GLU A 460 -37.00 -2.58 -3.13
C GLU A 460 -38.03 -2.08 -2.12
N GLN A 461 -38.34 -2.85 -1.06
CA GLN A 461 -39.14 -2.38 0.06
C GLN A 461 -38.47 -1.22 0.80
N ALA A 462 -37.16 -1.32 1.07
CA ALA A 462 -36.42 -0.22 1.69
C ALA A 462 -36.48 1.05 0.83
N LYS A 463 -36.22 0.93 -0.48
CA LYS A 463 -36.34 2.04 -1.44
C LYS A 463 -37.75 2.65 -1.42
N GLN A 464 -38.81 1.84 -1.39
CA GLN A 464 -40.20 2.32 -1.36
C GLN A 464 -40.50 3.10 -0.08
N TYR A 465 -40.14 2.58 1.08
CA TYR A 465 -40.37 3.26 2.35
C TYR A 465 -39.52 4.53 2.50
N ILE A 466 -38.26 4.48 2.10
CA ILE A 466 -37.38 5.66 2.10
C ILE A 466 -37.89 6.70 1.10
N TYR A 467 -38.32 6.28 -0.10
CA TYR A 467 -38.92 7.19 -1.08
C TYR A 467 -40.18 7.84 -0.53
N TYR A 468 -41.04 7.07 0.15
CA TYR A 468 -42.23 7.62 0.79
C TYR A 468 -41.88 8.64 1.88
N TYR A 469 -40.90 8.32 2.73
CA TYR A 469 -40.37 9.26 3.73
C TYR A 469 -39.86 10.56 3.08
N LEU A 470 -39.00 10.46 2.08
CA LEU A 470 -38.45 11.60 1.36
C LEU A 470 -39.55 12.41 0.65
N SER A 471 -40.54 11.73 0.07
CA SER A 471 -41.67 12.35 -0.64
C SER A 471 -42.65 13.07 0.30
N ASN A 472 -42.64 12.75 1.59
CA ASN A 472 -43.47 13.38 2.61
C ASN A 472 -42.64 14.30 3.50
N ASN A 473 -41.70 15.04 2.89
CA ASN A 473 -40.84 16.03 3.56
C ASN A 473 -40.11 15.47 4.78
N CYS A 474 -39.71 14.20 4.69
CA CYS A 474 -39.01 13.52 5.75
C CYS A 474 -39.82 13.49 7.07
N ASP A 475 -41.15 13.56 7.02
CA ASP A 475 -41.99 13.51 8.22
C ASP A 475 -42.31 12.06 8.58
N LEU A 476 -41.60 11.54 9.59
CA LEU A 476 -41.86 10.18 10.12
C LEU A 476 -43.31 10.00 10.56
N THR A 477 -43.98 11.03 11.07
CA THR A 477 -45.38 10.91 11.53
C THR A 477 -46.38 10.76 10.39
N ALA A 478 -46.01 11.07 9.14
CA ALA A 478 -46.82 10.80 7.96
C ALA A 478 -47.22 9.32 7.89
N PHE A 479 -46.29 8.44 8.28
CA PHE A 479 -46.50 6.99 8.34
C PHE A 479 -47.56 6.59 9.37
N LYS A 480 -47.76 7.37 10.44
CA LYS A 480 -48.81 7.09 11.45
C LYS A 480 -50.22 7.32 10.90
N LYS A 481 -50.38 8.11 9.83
CA LYS A 481 -51.69 8.53 9.30
C LYS A 481 -52.32 7.54 8.30
N HIS A 482 -51.63 6.46 7.93
CA HIS A 482 -52.14 5.46 6.99
C HIS A 482 -52.39 4.11 7.65
N ILE A 483 -53.55 3.52 7.37
CA ILE A 483 -53.88 2.13 7.70
C ILE A 483 -53.00 1.24 6.81
N SER A 484 -52.15 0.47 7.48
CA SER A 484 -51.09 -0.42 6.97
C SER A 484 -50.15 0.14 5.87
N CYS A 485 -48.84 0.07 6.12
CA CYS A 485 -47.84 0.56 5.16
C CYS A 485 -47.89 -0.22 3.84
N ASP A 486 -48.27 -1.50 3.88
CA ASP A 486 -48.43 -2.35 2.70
C ASP A 486 -49.59 -1.88 1.80
N GLU A 487 -50.72 -1.44 2.37
CA GLU A 487 -51.85 -0.91 1.60
C GLU A 487 -51.52 0.47 0.98
N TYR A 488 -50.83 1.36 1.70
CA TYR A 488 -50.39 2.63 1.12
C TYR A 488 -49.41 2.42 -0.05
N VAL A 489 -48.41 1.54 0.14
CA VAL A 489 -47.43 1.20 -0.89
C VAL A 489 -48.12 0.55 -2.09
N ALA A 490 -49.10 -0.33 -1.87
CA ALA A 490 -49.88 -0.96 -2.93
C ALA A 490 -50.76 0.03 -3.70
N PHE A 491 -51.41 0.98 -3.01
CA PHE A 491 -52.42 1.85 -3.60
C PHE A 491 -51.84 3.12 -4.23
N ARG A 492 -50.78 3.70 -3.66
CA ARG A 492 -50.19 4.97 -4.12
C ARG A 492 -48.87 4.81 -4.85
N ILE A 493 -48.01 3.89 -4.42
CA ILE A 493 -46.63 3.79 -4.94
C ILE A 493 -46.52 2.81 -6.10
N LYS A 494 -47.15 1.62 -6.03
CA LYS A 494 -47.14 0.67 -7.16
C LYS A 494 -47.60 1.30 -8.49
N PRO A 495 -48.68 2.11 -8.54
CA PRO A 495 -49.09 2.76 -9.79
C PRO A 495 -48.08 3.80 -10.31
N LEU A 496 -47.43 4.54 -9.41
CA LEU A 496 -46.39 5.51 -9.77
C LEU A 496 -45.13 4.84 -10.28
N ILE A 497 -44.72 3.71 -9.69
CA ILE A 497 -43.60 2.90 -10.17
C ILE A 497 -43.91 2.30 -11.54
N SER A 498 -45.12 1.79 -11.77
CA SER A 498 -45.56 1.32 -13.09
C SER A 498 -45.48 2.42 -14.15
N ASN A 499 -45.86 3.66 -13.79
CA ASN A 499 -45.76 4.83 -14.68
C ASN A 499 -44.32 5.29 -14.92
N CYS A 500 -43.43 5.22 -13.92
CA CYS A 500 -42.00 5.53 -14.11
C CYS A 500 -41.30 4.49 -15.00
N ILE A 501 -41.63 3.20 -14.85
CA ILE A 501 -41.10 2.13 -15.71
C ILE A 501 -41.59 2.29 -17.16
N ALA A 502 -42.85 2.73 -17.36
CA ALA A 502 -43.41 2.99 -18.68
C ALA A 502 -42.81 4.24 -19.37
N THR A 503 -42.27 5.20 -18.61
CA THR A 503 -41.71 6.47 -19.13
C THR A 503 -40.18 6.48 -19.24
N GLY A 504 -39.50 5.39 -18.87
CA GLY A 504 -38.06 5.23 -19.05
C GLY A 504 -37.18 6.14 -18.18
N VAL A 505 -37.74 6.84 -17.20
CA VAL A 505 -36.98 7.67 -16.26
C VAL A 505 -36.40 6.76 -15.17
N LYS A 506 -35.08 6.62 -15.17
CA LYS A 506 -34.31 5.73 -14.27
C LYS A 506 -34.22 6.20 -12.83
#